data_AF-A0A2S3HWR3-F1
#
_entry.id   AF-A0A2S3HWR3-F1
#
_cell.length_a   1.000
_cell.length_b   1.000
_cell.length_c   1.000
_cell.angle_alpha   90.00
_cell.angle_beta   90.00
_cell.angle_gamma   90.00
#
_symmetry.space_group_name_H-M   'P 1'
#
loop_
_entity.id
_entity.type
_entity.pdbx_description
1 polymer ?
#
loop_
_entity_poly.entity_id
_entity_poly.type
_entity_poly.pdbx_seq_one_letter_code
_entity_poly.pdbx_strand_id
1 'polypeptide(L)'
;MEIDEAVRGCSDRRMRTKYGNAVYVVQRAFALYPFEEVAFSFNGGKDSTVLLHLIRAGYYLYKKDAGDVAQMDAVKNCPLRTIYFESPCAFPEINSFTYETVSTYGLPLETIHSDFKSGLEGLLKEKPTKAIFIGTRIGDPNAVGQEQFSPSSPGWPPFMRVNPILDWSYRDVWSFLLTCKVKYCSLYDQGYTSIGSIHDTVPNALLSDSSTEKSFRPAYMLTDGRLERAGRTKKTNHKMEMNSVASNGMNNIEGEQMISRAASIIVVGDEILFGTTEDKLGAALCKKLHAIGWRVSHVAVVRNEIDSVAEEVERCKSTDDMVFIFGGLGPLHSDVSLAGVAKAFGVRLAPDEEFEDYLSQLMGNNYSGDRNEMALLPEGITELLHHKKLPLPLIKCRNVITLAATNVDELDTEWDCLLDTQESGLVQAKPFESKHLGTTLSDVQIAPVLAKLCLEFSDVYIGCHRISRAGPLVVNLTGKDNQRVEAAAEKLTRSFEGQFSQVDSCK
;
A
#
# COMPACT_ATOMS: atom_id res chain seq x y z
N MET A 1 -34.50 1.29 17.77
CA MET A 1 -33.55 0.18 18.01
C MET A 1 -32.20 0.81 18.29
N GLU A 2 -31.54 0.36 19.36
CA GLU A 2 -30.45 1.08 20.05
C GLU A 2 -29.32 1.58 19.13
N ILE A 3 -28.89 0.76 18.18
CA ILE A 3 -27.80 1.07 17.25
C ILE A 3 -28.20 2.18 16.27
N ASP A 4 -29.38 2.09 15.65
CA ASP A 4 -29.86 3.10 14.71
C ASP A 4 -30.04 4.46 15.38
N GLU A 5 -30.56 4.47 16.62
CA GLU A 5 -30.69 5.70 17.41
C GLU A 5 -29.32 6.28 17.78
N ALA A 6 -28.37 5.45 18.24
CA ALA A 6 -27.03 5.90 18.61
C ALA A 6 -26.27 6.49 17.42
N VAL A 7 -26.31 5.84 16.25
CA VAL A 7 -25.60 6.32 15.06
C VAL A 7 -26.29 7.54 14.46
N ARG A 8 -27.62 7.56 14.33
CA ARG A 8 -28.31 8.75 13.79
C ARG A 8 -28.17 9.98 14.69
N GLY A 9 -28.06 9.77 16.01
CA GLY A 9 -27.84 10.82 16.98
C GLY A 9 -26.40 11.32 17.08
N CYS A 10 -25.41 10.64 16.46
CA CYS A 10 -24.02 11.08 16.52
C CYS A 10 -23.74 12.24 15.56
N SER A 11 -22.82 13.13 15.94
CA SER A 11 -22.39 14.26 15.10
C SER A 11 -21.45 13.84 13.97
N ASP A 12 -20.90 12.62 14.03
CA ASP A 12 -19.97 12.10 13.04
C ASP A 12 -20.70 11.79 11.72
N ARG A 13 -20.43 12.61 10.69
CA ARG A 13 -21.01 12.44 9.35
C ARG A 13 -20.49 11.16 8.68
N ARG A 14 -19.20 10.83 8.81
CA ARG A 14 -18.58 9.63 8.22
C ARG A 14 -19.24 8.38 8.78
N MET A 15 -19.40 8.31 10.12
CA MET A 15 -20.06 7.20 10.78
C MET A 15 -21.50 7.00 10.28
N ARG A 16 -22.28 8.07 10.16
CA ARG A 16 -23.65 8.01 9.64
C ARG A 16 -23.71 7.51 8.19
N THR A 17 -22.80 7.97 7.33
CA THR A 17 -22.72 7.52 5.94
C THR A 17 -22.32 6.04 5.84
N LYS A 18 -21.26 5.62 6.56
CA LYS A 18 -20.80 4.22 6.60
C LYS A 18 -21.87 3.27 7.12
N TYR A 19 -22.56 3.67 8.19
CA TYR A 19 -23.71 2.95 8.74
C TYR A 19 -24.86 2.84 7.75
N GLY A 20 -25.27 3.94 7.11
CA GLY A 20 -26.35 3.95 6.13
C GLY A 20 -26.07 3.00 4.95
N ASN A 21 -24.84 3.03 4.43
CA ASN A 21 -24.42 2.13 3.35
C ASN A 21 -24.44 0.66 3.80
N ALA A 22 -23.92 0.34 4.98
CA ALA A 22 -23.89 -1.03 5.48
C ALA A 22 -25.30 -1.57 5.77
N VAL A 23 -26.17 -0.76 6.38
CA VAL A 23 -27.59 -1.10 6.59
C VAL A 23 -28.30 -1.33 5.26
N TYR A 24 -28.06 -0.49 4.25
CA TYR A 24 -28.63 -0.68 2.92
C TYR A 24 -28.23 -2.04 2.32
N VAL A 25 -26.95 -2.45 2.44
CA VAL A 25 -26.49 -3.77 2.00
C VAL A 25 -27.21 -4.90 2.73
N VAL A 26 -27.39 -4.77 4.05
CA VAL A 26 -28.14 -5.74 4.86
C VAL A 26 -29.60 -5.84 4.40
N GLN A 27 -30.30 -4.71 4.26
CA GLN A 27 -31.69 -4.68 3.79
C GLN A 27 -31.81 -5.30 2.38
N ARG A 28 -30.87 -4.97 1.48
CA ARG A 28 -30.83 -5.54 0.14
C ARG A 28 -30.64 -7.05 0.16
N ALA A 29 -29.81 -7.59 1.06
CA ALA A 29 -29.66 -9.04 1.20
C ALA A 29 -30.97 -9.71 1.65
N PHE A 30 -31.69 -9.13 2.62
CA PHE A 30 -33.01 -9.64 3.03
C PHE A 30 -34.11 -9.48 1.97
N ALA A 31 -33.95 -8.55 1.03
CA ALA A 31 -34.84 -8.42 -0.12
C ALA A 31 -34.54 -9.47 -1.22
N LEU A 32 -33.28 -9.90 -1.35
CA LEU A 32 -32.83 -10.84 -2.38
C LEU A 32 -32.97 -12.31 -1.97
N TYR A 33 -32.86 -12.60 -0.67
CA TYR A 33 -32.83 -13.96 -0.15
C TYR A 33 -33.87 -14.13 0.97
N PRO A 34 -34.66 -15.23 0.97
CA PRO A 34 -35.52 -15.58 2.10
C PRO A 34 -34.73 -15.68 3.40
N PHE A 35 -35.33 -15.26 4.52
CA PHE A 35 -34.64 -15.18 5.81
C PHE A 35 -34.04 -16.54 6.23
N GLU A 36 -34.72 -17.65 5.92
CA GLU A 36 -34.30 -19.01 6.23
C GLU A 36 -33.09 -19.46 5.40
N GLU A 37 -32.82 -18.81 4.26
CA GLU A 37 -31.69 -19.08 3.37
C GLU A 37 -30.46 -18.20 3.66
N VAL A 38 -30.59 -17.26 4.60
CA VAL A 38 -29.51 -16.36 5.02
C VAL A 38 -28.89 -16.87 6.32
N ALA A 39 -27.57 -16.86 6.36
CA ALA A 39 -26.80 -17.15 7.57
C ALA A 39 -25.80 -16.03 7.86
N PHE A 40 -25.23 -16.05 9.05
CA PHE A 40 -24.22 -15.11 9.52
C PHE A 40 -23.02 -15.85 10.09
N SER A 41 -21.82 -15.55 9.58
CA SER A 41 -20.57 -16.10 10.12
C SER A 41 -20.05 -15.20 11.24
N PHE A 42 -20.03 -15.73 12.47
CA PHE A 42 -19.64 -14.99 13.67
C PHE A 42 -18.44 -15.66 14.34
N ASN A 43 -17.43 -14.89 14.73
CA ASN A 43 -16.22 -15.40 15.36
C ASN A 43 -15.81 -14.65 16.63
N GLY A 44 -16.68 -13.79 17.16
CA GLY A 44 -16.41 -12.95 18.34
C GLY A 44 -15.42 -11.80 18.13
N GLY A 45 -14.74 -11.75 16.99
CA GLY A 45 -13.84 -10.65 16.64
C GLY A 45 -14.60 -9.34 16.41
N LYS A 46 -13.91 -8.21 16.58
CA LYS A 46 -14.49 -6.85 16.46
C LYS A 46 -15.33 -6.66 15.19
N ASP A 47 -14.86 -7.16 14.05
CA ASP A 47 -15.48 -6.96 12.75
C ASP A 47 -16.81 -7.73 12.63
N SER A 48 -16.83 -8.98 13.09
CA SER A 48 -18.07 -9.78 13.11
C SER A 48 -19.05 -9.29 14.18
N THR A 49 -18.57 -8.73 15.30
CA THR A 49 -19.41 -8.05 16.29
C THR A 49 -20.08 -6.80 15.73
N VAL A 50 -19.35 -5.94 15.01
CA VAL A 50 -19.95 -4.80 14.29
C VAL A 50 -21.02 -5.30 13.33
N LEU A 51 -20.70 -6.32 12.54
CA LEU A 51 -21.62 -6.88 11.55
C LEU A 51 -22.89 -7.45 12.20
N LEU A 52 -22.81 -8.14 13.34
CA LEU A 52 -23.98 -8.61 14.08
C LEU A 52 -24.94 -7.45 14.39
N HIS A 53 -24.42 -6.36 14.91
CA HIS A 53 -25.21 -5.19 15.28
C HIS A 53 -25.79 -4.47 14.05
N LEU A 54 -25.06 -4.42 12.93
CA LEU A 54 -25.56 -3.92 11.66
C LEU A 54 -26.68 -4.81 11.07
N ILE A 55 -26.56 -6.14 11.20
CA ILE A 55 -27.59 -7.08 10.75
C ILE A 55 -28.86 -6.91 11.57
N ARG A 56 -28.75 -6.88 12.91
CA ARG A 56 -29.88 -6.61 13.81
C ARG A 56 -30.55 -5.29 13.43
N ALA A 57 -29.74 -4.28 13.11
CA ALA A 57 -30.22 -2.98 12.74
C ALA A 57 -30.97 -2.95 11.41
N GLY A 58 -30.35 -3.50 10.36
CA GLY A 58 -30.96 -3.59 9.04
C GLY A 58 -32.18 -4.48 8.99
N TYR A 59 -32.21 -5.58 9.75
CA TYR A 59 -33.39 -6.44 9.89
C TYR A 59 -34.56 -5.69 10.52
N TYR A 60 -34.32 -4.95 11.60
CA TYR A 60 -35.33 -4.11 12.25
C TYR A 60 -35.91 -3.07 11.28
N LEU A 61 -35.05 -2.38 10.54
CA LEU A 61 -35.48 -1.38 9.55
C LEU A 61 -36.24 -2.01 8.39
N TYR A 62 -35.75 -3.14 7.85
CA TYR A 62 -36.42 -3.89 6.79
C TYR A 62 -37.84 -4.33 7.19
N LYS A 63 -38.01 -4.87 8.41
CA LYS A 63 -39.33 -5.28 8.93
C LYS A 63 -40.25 -4.11 9.21
N LYS A 64 -39.71 -3.00 9.72
CA LYS A 64 -40.46 -1.76 9.93
C LYS A 64 -41.01 -1.22 8.60
N ASP A 65 -40.19 -1.19 7.55
CA ASP A 65 -40.58 -0.70 6.23
C ASP A 65 -41.62 -1.62 5.55
N ALA A 66 -41.62 -2.92 5.88
CA ALA A 66 -42.61 -3.89 5.41
C ALA A 66 -43.97 -3.84 6.14
N GLY A 67 -44.15 -2.97 7.14
CA GLY A 67 -45.42 -2.79 7.87
C GLY A 67 -45.73 -3.87 8.91
N ASP A 68 -44.75 -4.71 9.28
CA ASP A 68 -44.91 -5.89 10.13
C ASP A 68 -44.72 -5.53 11.63
N VAL A 69 -45.58 -4.65 12.16
CA VAL A 69 -45.42 -4.00 13.49
C VAL A 69 -45.79 -4.91 14.67
N ALA A 70 -46.45 -6.04 14.42
CA ALA A 70 -47.07 -6.87 15.47
C ALA A 70 -46.08 -7.71 16.32
N GLN A 71 -44.79 -7.78 15.97
CA GLN A 71 -43.78 -8.56 16.71
C GLN A 71 -42.43 -7.82 16.91
N MET A 72 -42.45 -6.54 17.26
CA MET A 72 -41.21 -5.75 17.41
C MET A 72 -40.20 -6.33 18.42
N ASP A 73 -40.62 -7.10 19.43
CA ASP A 73 -39.70 -7.73 20.39
C ASP A 73 -38.96 -8.96 19.83
N ALA A 74 -39.59 -9.74 18.94
CA ALA A 74 -38.90 -10.81 18.19
C ALA A 74 -37.96 -10.23 17.12
N VAL A 75 -38.31 -9.06 16.57
CA VAL A 75 -37.50 -8.32 15.58
C VAL A 75 -36.20 -7.76 16.18
N LYS A 76 -36.19 -7.38 17.47
CA LYS A 76 -35.00 -6.81 18.15
C LYS A 76 -33.80 -7.75 18.23
N ASN A 77 -34.05 -9.06 18.29
CA ASN A 77 -32.98 -10.04 18.45
C ASN A 77 -32.45 -10.58 17.13
N CYS A 78 -33.23 -10.46 16.03
CA CYS A 78 -32.89 -10.97 14.70
C CYS A 78 -32.30 -12.39 14.81
N PRO A 79 -33.13 -13.43 15.01
CA PRO A 79 -32.69 -14.81 15.30
C PRO A 79 -32.12 -15.49 14.05
N LEU A 80 -31.14 -14.84 13.42
CA LEU A 80 -30.50 -15.26 12.20
C LEU A 80 -29.59 -16.44 12.51
N ARG A 81 -29.68 -17.48 11.67
CA ARG A 81 -28.80 -18.65 11.77
C ARG A 81 -27.34 -18.19 11.79
N THR A 82 -26.65 -18.49 12.88
CA THR A 82 -25.29 -18.04 13.13
C THR A 82 -24.34 -19.24 13.07
N ILE A 83 -23.29 -19.12 12.28
CA ILE A 83 -22.30 -20.16 12.05
C ILE A 83 -21.02 -19.76 12.80
N TYR A 84 -20.48 -20.68 13.60
CA TYR A 84 -19.20 -20.51 14.27
C TYR A 84 -18.28 -21.69 13.96
N PHE A 85 -17.10 -21.39 13.41
CA PHE A 85 -16.03 -22.38 13.22
C PHE A 85 -15.15 -22.39 14.47
N GLU A 86 -15.38 -23.36 15.33
CA GLU A 86 -14.62 -23.46 16.58
C GLU A 86 -13.22 -23.99 16.29
N SER A 87 -12.21 -23.30 16.83
CA SER A 87 -10.82 -23.71 16.72
C SER A 87 -10.24 -24.01 18.09
N PRO A 88 -9.52 -25.14 18.26
CA PRO A 88 -8.81 -25.42 19.51
C PRO A 88 -7.65 -24.45 19.76
N CYS A 89 -7.21 -23.71 18.73
CA CYS A 89 -6.17 -22.69 18.85
C CYS A 89 -6.74 -21.27 19.06
N ALA A 90 -8.05 -21.13 19.27
CA ALA A 90 -8.66 -19.84 19.60
C ALA A 90 -8.35 -19.45 21.05
N PHE A 91 -8.30 -18.14 21.32
CA PHE A 91 -8.17 -17.65 22.69
C PHE A 91 -9.42 -18.00 23.52
N PRO A 92 -9.28 -18.44 24.78
CA PRO A 92 -10.43 -18.68 25.64
C PRO A 92 -11.37 -17.47 25.74
N GLU A 93 -10.82 -16.26 25.79
CA GLU A 93 -11.58 -15.00 25.88
C GLU A 93 -12.44 -14.75 24.65
N ILE A 94 -11.97 -15.09 23.43
CA ILE A 94 -12.77 -14.92 22.21
C ILE A 94 -13.89 -15.96 22.14
N ASN A 95 -13.62 -17.20 22.60
CA ASN A 95 -14.63 -18.25 22.71
C ASN A 95 -15.71 -17.85 23.71
N SER A 96 -15.34 -17.48 24.94
CA SER A 96 -16.27 -17.04 25.98
C SER A 96 -17.12 -15.87 25.50
N PHE A 97 -16.50 -14.87 24.88
CA PHE A 97 -17.22 -13.72 24.32
C PHE A 97 -18.22 -14.13 23.22
N THR A 98 -17.84 -15.07 22.35
CA THR A 98 -18.71 -15.59 21.28
C THR A 98 -19.96 -16.25 21.87
N TYR A 99 -19.80 -17.17 22.83
CA TYR A 99 -20.93 -17.85 23.46
C TYR A 99 -21.80 -16.92 24.31
N GLU A 100 -21.20 -15.98 25.05
CA GLU A 100 -21.95 -14.96 25.81
C GLU A 100 -22.79 -14.08 24.88
N THR A 101 -22.22 -13.65 23.75
CA THR A 101 -22.90 -12.82 22.76
C THR A 101 -24.08 -13.57 22.13
N VAL A 102 -23.87 -14.82 21.74
CA VAL A 102 -24.92 -15.69 21.20
C VAL A 102 -26.07 -15.86 22.19
N SER A 103 -25.76 -16.10 23.47
CA SER A 103 -26.76 -16.23 24.52
C SER A 103 -27.51 -14.92 24.77
N THR A 104 -26.79 -13.80 24.84
CA THR A 104 -27.34 -12.46 25.10
C THR A 104 -28.37 -12.05 24.04
N TYR A 105 -28.11 -12.37 22.77
CA TYR A 105 -28.99 -11.98 21.66
C TYR A 105 -29.89 -13.11 21.16
N GLY A 106 -29.85 -14.30 21.79
CA GLY A 106 -30.68 -15.45 21.41
C GLY A 106 -30.44 -15.93 19.98
N LEU A 107 -29.18 -15.98 19.54
CA LEU A 107 -28.82 -16.38 18.18
C LEU A 107 -28.83 -17.90 18.04
N PRO A 108 -29.51 -18.48 17.02
CA PRO A 108 -29.38 -19.91 16.71
C PRO A 108 -27.96 -20.23 16.24
N LEU A 109 -27.13 -20.78 17.12
CA LEU A 109 -25.72 -21.05 16.85
C LEU A 109 -25.48 -22.48 16.34
N GLU A 110 -24.74 -22.57 15.25
CA GLU A 110 -24.27 -23.81 14.65
C GLU A 110 -22.76 -23.85 14.75
N THR A 111 -22.25 -24.73 15.60
CA THR A 111 -20.80 -24.89 15.81
C THR A 111 -20.26 -25.96 14.88
N ILE A 112 -19.24 -25.61 14.11
CA ILE A 112 -18.56 -26.48 13.17
C ILE A 112 -17.14 -26.72 13.66
N HIS A 113 -16.76 -28.00 13.78
CA HIS A 113 -15.44 -28.42 14.28
C HIS A 113 -14.50 -28.95 13.17
N SER A 114 -14.99 -29.02 11.93
CA SER A 114 -14.17 -29.36 10.74
C SER A 114 -13.53 -28.12 10.13
N ASP A 115 -12.67 -28.32 9.12
CA ASP A 115 -12.12 -27.20 8.36
C ASP A 115 -13.22 -26.40 7.65
N PHE A 116 -12.90 -25.14 7.32
CA PHE A 116 -13.86 -24.20 6.72
C PHE A 116 -14.59 -24.76 5.50
N LYS A 117 -13.88 -25.45 4.60
CA LYS A 117 -14.46 -25.91 3.35
C LYS A 117 -15.38 -27.09 3.58
N SER A 118 -14.90 -28.15 4.22
CA SER A 118 -15.73 -29.34 4.49
C SER A 118 -16.89 -29.03 5.43
N GLY A 119 -16.69 -28.13 6.40
CA GLY A 119 -17.73 -27.62 7.27
C GLY A 119 -18.85 -26.89 6.52
N LEU A 120 -18.51 -25.95 5.63
CA LEU A 120 -19.50 -25.29 4.77
C LEU A 120 -20.18 -26.29 3.83
N GLU A 121 -19.45 -27.24 3.24
CA GLU A 121 -20.06 -28.26 2.38
C GLU A 121 -21.10 -29.12 3.12
N GLY A 122 -20.83 -29.48 4.38
CA GLY A 122 -21.79 -30.17 5.24
C GLY A 122 -23.01 -29.31 5.54
N LEU A 123 -22.78 -28.06 5.97
CA LEU A 123 -23.83 -27.11 6.31
C LEU A 123 -24.80 -26.86 5.14
N LEU A 124 -24.26 -26.60 3.94
CA LEU A 124 -25.06 -26.28 2.76
C LEU A 124 -25.86 -27.49 2.23
N LYS A 125 -25.45 -28.72 2.56
CA LYS A 125 -26.20 -29.94 2.24
C LYS A 125 -27.35 -30.17 3.22
N GLU A 126 -27.14 -29.86 4.48
CA GLU A 126 -28.14 -30.07 5.55
C GLU A 126 -29.22 -28.99 5.54
N LYS A 127 -28.83 -27.73 5.31
CA LYS A 127 -29.70 -26.56 5.45
C LYS A 127 -29.63 -25.67 4.22
N PRO A 128 -30.78 -25.21 3.68
CA PRO A 128 -30.78 -24.28 2.56
C PRO A 128 -30.07 -22.99 2.97
N THR A 129 -28.91 -22.73 2.36
CA THR A 129 -28.11 -21.53 2.60
C THR A 129 -27.68 -20.98 1.26
N LYS A 130 -28.19 -19.79 0.91
CA LYS A 130 -27.87 -19.10 -0.34
C LYS A 130 -26.96 -17.89 -0.12
N ALA A 131 -27.07 -17.24 1.03
CA ALA A 131 -26.27 -16.07 1.36
C ALA A 131 -25.71 -16.18 2.79
N ILE A 132 -24.45 -15.76 2.96
CA ILE A 132 -23.79 -15.72 4.25
C ILE A 132 -23.22 -14.32 4.45
N PHE A 133 -23.64 -13.65 5.52
CA PHE A 133 -23.02 -12.41 5.97
C PHE A 133 -21.63 -12.71 6.57
N ILE A 134 -20.61 -11.96 6.12
CA ILE A 134 -19.23 -12.12 6.56
C ILE A 134 -18.63 -10.76 6.90
N GLY A 135 -17.98 -10.67 8.08
CA GLY A 135 -17.32 -9.46 8.59
C GLY A 135 -15.96 -9.21 7.95
N THR A 136 -15.85 -9.31 6.63
CA THR A 136 -14.59 -9.07 5.89
C THR A 136 -14.47 -7.58 5.55
N ARG A 137 -13.29 -6.99 5.78
CA ARG A 137 -12.93 -5.64 5.32
C ARG A 137 -11.98 -5.68 4.12
N ILE A 138 -11.93 -4.58 3.37
CA ILE A 138 -11.13 -4.37 2.15
C ILE A 138 -9.68 -4.82 2.34
N GLY A 139 -9.07 -4.45 3.47
CA GLY A 139 -7.68 -4.75 3.81
C GLY A 139 -7.40 -6.13 4.39
N ASP A 140 -8.41 -7.01 4.49
CA ASP A 140 -8.18 -8.39 4.94
C ASP A 140 -7.52 -9.24 3.82
N PRO A 141 -6.62 -10.18 4.16
CA PRO A 141 -5.85 -10.96 3.17
C PRO A 141 -6.68 -11.69 2.11
N ASN A 142 -7.94 -12.04 2.45
CA ASN A 142 -8.82 -12.79 1.56
C ASN A 142 -9.85 -11.90 0.85
N ALA A 143 -9.80 -10.58 1.02
CA ALA A 143 -10.79 -9.63 0.50
C ALA A 143 -10.48 -9.13 -0.92
N VAL A 144 -9.30 -9.45 -1.46
CA VAL A 144 -8.86 -9.03 -2.80
C VAL A 144 -9.89 -9.47 -3.85
N GLY A 145 -10.37 -8.51 -4.63
CA GLY A 145 -11.38 -8.74 -5.68
C GLY A 145 -12.80 -9.00 -5.17
N GLN A 146 -13.06 -8.93 -3.86
CA GLN A 146 -14.42 -9.00 -3.34
C GLN A 146 -15.15 -7.66 -3.45
N GLU A 147 -16.46 -7.76 -3.62
CA GLU A 147 -17.46 -6.69 -3.57
C GLU A 147 -18.43 -6.92 -2.38
N GLN A 148 -19.38 -6.00 -2.19
CA GLN A 148 -20.41 -6.12 -1.14
C GLN A 148 -21.25 -7.40 -1.29
N PHE A 149 -21.47 -7.86 -2.52
CA PHE A 149 -22.03 -9.16 -2.85
C PHE A 149 -21.04 -9.89 -3.75
N SER A 150 -20.55 -11.06 -3.33
CA SER A 150 -19.60 -11.82 -4.13
C SER A 150 -19.84 -13.32 -4.04
N PRO A 151 -19.90 -14.04 -5.18
CA PRO A 151 -20.04 -15.49 -5.14
C PRO A 151 -18.83 -16.13 -4.45
N SER A 152 -19.04 -17.27 -3.80
CA SER A 152 -17.95 -18.07 -3.26
C SER A 152 -16.89 -18.38 -4.33
N SER A 153 -15.63 -18.53 -3.89
CA SER A 153 -14.51 -18.67 -4.82
C SER A 153 -14.59 -20.02 -5.56
N PRO A 154 -14.03 -20.14 -6.78
CA PRO A 154 -13.99 -21.42 -7.48
C PRO A 154 -13.42 -22.55 -6.60
N GLY A 155 -14.11 -23.69 -6.57
CA GLY A 155 -13.75 -24.83 -5.73
C GLY A 155 -14.24 -24.76 -4.27
N TRP A 156 -14.94 -23.70 -3.86
CA TRP A 156 -15.72 -23.66 -2.63
C TRP A 156 -17.19 -24.04 -2.89
N PRO A 157 -17.93 -24.54 -1.87
CA PRO A 157 -19.38 -24.70 -1.97
C PRO A 157 -20.07 -23.40 -2.41
N PRO A 158 -21.12 -23.46 -3.26
CA PRO A 158 -21.72 -22.28 -3.86
C PRO A 158 -22.62 -21.52 -2.88
N PHE A 159 -22.27 -20.28 -2.57
CA PHE A 159 -23.11 -19.33 -1.83
C PHE A 159 -22.70 -17.88 -2.14
N MET A 160 -23.55 -16.92 -1.81
CA MET A 160 -23.26 -15.49 -1.90
C MET A 160 -22.62 -15.00 -0.59
N ARG A 161 -21.40 -14.48 -0.66
CA ARG A 161 -20.82 -13.68 0.42
C ARG A 161 -21.50 -12.31 0.43
N VAL A 162 -21.98 -11.89 1.59
CA VAL A 162 -22.50 -10.54 1.81
C VAL A 162 -21.57 -9.83 2.78
N ASN A 163 -20.92 -8.76 2.33
CA ASN A 163 -19.89 -8.03 3.06
C ASN A 163 -20.33 -6.56 3.32
N PRO A 164 -21.25 -6.28 4.27
CA PRO A 164 -21.76 -4.92 4.51
C PRO A 164 -20.72 -3.91 4.97
N ILE A 165 -19.64 -4.38 5.58
CA ILE A 165 -18.54 -3.57 6.11
C ILE A 165 -17.28 -3.64 5.24
N LEU A 166 -17.40 -4.06 3.97
CA LEU A 166 -16.24 -4.26 3.12
C LEU A 166 -15.38 -2.99 3.02
N ASP A 167 -15.99 -1.82 2.81
CA ASP A 167 -15.28 -0.56 2.70
C ASP A 167 -15.01 0.11 4.06
N TRP A 168 -15.28 -0.58 5.18
CA TRP A 168 -14.99 -0.05 6.50
C TRP A 168 -13.50 -0.17 6.81
N SER A 169 -13.02 0.83 7.50
CA SER A 169 -11.64 0.98 7.89
C SER A 169 -11.46 0.59 9.38
N TYR A 170 -10.23 0.54 9.89
CA TYR A 170 -9.98 0.11 11.28
C TYR A 170 -10.65 1.06 12.28
N ARG A 171 -10.58 2.36 12.01
CA ARG A 171 -11.24 3.39 12.83
C ARG A 171 -12.75 3.35 12.70
N ASP A 172 -13.31 3.05 11.53
CA ASP A 172 -14.76 2.94 11.37
C ASP A 172 -15.32 1.84 12.29
N VAL A 173 -14.64 0.69 12.38
CA VAL A 173 -15.02 -0.41 13.27
C VAL A 173 -15.01 0.04 14.73
N TRP A 174 -13.92 0.65 15.20
CA TRP A 174 -13.82 1.11 16.59
C TRP A 174 -14.76 2.26 16.91
N SER A 175 -14.87 3.24 16.01
CA SER A 175 -15.75 4.38 16.18
C SER A 175 -17.20 3.92 16.29
N PHE A 176 -17.62 2.90 15.53
CA PHE A 176 -18.94 2.30 15.68
C PHE A 176 -19.11 1.61 17.03
N LEU A 177 -18.17 0.72 17.42
CA LEU A 177 -18.23 -0.02 18.67
C LEU A 177 -18.32 0.92 19.88
N LEU A 178 -17.51 1.98 19.89
CA LEU A 178 -17.46 2.97 20.96
C LEU A 178 -18.69 3.89 20.96
N THR A 179 -19.10 4.41 19.80
CA THR A 179 -20.29 5.29 19.66
C THR A 179 -21.55 4.56 20.11
N CYS A 180 -21.69 3.30 19.72
CA CYS A 180 -22.85 2.48 20.05
C CYS A 180 -22.75 1.79 21.41
N LYS A 181 -21.62 1.93 22.12
CA LYS A 181 -21.34 1.25 23.41
C LYS A 181 -21.54 -0.26 23.33
N VAL A 182 -21.12 -0.85 22.21
CA VAL A 182 -21.21 -2.29 21.95
C VAL A 182 -20.09 -3.00 22.71
N LYS A 183 -20.44 -4.07 23.44
CA LYS A 183 -19.44 -4.94 24.08
C LYS A 183 -18.58 -5.63 23.03
N TYR A 184 -17.29 -5.74 23.29
CA TYR A 184 -16.32 -6.46 22.46
C TYR A 184 -15.41 -7.32 23.34
N CYS A 185 -14.66 -8.25 22.74
CA CYS A 185 -13.76 -9.15 23.46
C CYS A 185 -12.68 -8.39 24.25
N SER A 186 -12.45 -8.77 25.51
CA SER A 186 -11.52 -8.10 26.42
C SER A 186 -10.05 -8.13 25.99
N LEU A 187 -9.67 -9.01 25.05
CA LEU A 187 -8.31 -9.01 24.50
C LEU A 187 -7.97 -7.69 23.80
N TYR A 188 -8.97 -7.02 23.21
CA TYR A 188 -8.76 -5.73 22.59
C TYR A 188 -8.33 -4.65 23.60
N ASP A 189 -8.78 -4.72 24.86
CA ASP A 189 -8.32 -3.79 25.91
C ASP A 189 -6.88 -4.09 26.38
N GLN A 190 -6.35 -5.27 26.03
CA GLN A 190 -4.99 -5.72 26.36
C GLN A 190 -3.99 -5.51 25.21
N GLY A 191 -4.33 -4.65 24.24
CA GLY A 191 -3.46 -4.28 23.13
C GLY A 191 -3.46 -5.23 21.94
N TYR A 192 -4.29 -6.27 21.92
CA TYR A 192 -4.45 -7.11 20.73
C TYR A 192 -5.26 -6.35 19.67
N THR A 193 -4.67 -6.05 18.51
CA THR A 193 -5.36 -5.28 17.45
C THR A 193 -6.01 -6.16 16.40
N SER A 194 -5.51 -7.38 16.21
CA SER A 194 -6.11 -8.44 15.39
C SER A 194 -5.96 -9.78 16.12
N ILE A 195 -7.05 -10.55 16.28
CA ILE A 195 -7.06 -11.82 17.01
C ILE A 195 -7.05 -12.97 16.02
N GLY A 196 -6.17 -13.95 16.20
CA GLY A 196 -6.23 -15.21 15.45
C GLY A 196 -5.80 -16.36 16.35
N SER A 197 -4.76 -17.09 16.00
CA SER A 197 -4.35 -18.24 16.83
C SER A 197 -3.55 -17.79 18.06
N ILE A 198 -3.71 -18.51 19.17
CA ILE A 198 -2.87 -18.36 20.37
C ILE A 198 -1.38 -18.56 20.09
N HIS A 199 -1.03 -19.19 18.97
CA HIS A 199 0.36 -19.45 18.59
C HIS A 199 1.01 -18.31 17.79
N ASP A 200 0.20 -17.48 17.13
CA ASP A 200 0.70 -16.49 16.16
C ASP A 200 0.25 -15.05 16.45
N THR A 201 -0.46 -14.84 17.55
CA THR A 201 -0.99 -13.54 17.93
C THR A 201 -0.34 -13.05 19.21
N VAL A 202 0.22 -11.85 19.18
CA VAL A 202 0.74 -11.10 20.34
C VAL A 202 0.11 -9.69 20.36
N PRO A 203 0.14 -8.99 21.52
CA PRO A 203 -0.25 -7.59 21.58
C PRO A 203 0.56 -6.73 20.59
N ASN A 204 -0.05 -5.67 20.09
CA ASN A 204 0.60 -4.75 19.16
C ASN A 204 1.65 -3.92 19.89
N ALA A 205 2.92 -4.01 19.46
CA ALA A 205 4.03 -3.32 20.11
C ALA A 205 3.86 -1.78 20.13
N LEU A 206 3.16 -1.20 19.16
CA LEU A 206 2.87 0.24 19.10
C LEU A 206 1.91 0.73 20.22
N LEU A 207 1.24 -0.21 20.88
CA LEU A 207 0.36 0.06 22.02
C LEU A 207 1.06 -0.12 23.37
N SER A 208 2.33 -0.54 23.40
CA SER A 208 3.07 -0.67 24.66
C SER A 208 3.31 0.70 25.31
N ASP A 209 3.15 0.77 26.62
CA ASP A 209 3.55 1.97 27.38
C ASP A 209 5.05 1.93 27.65
N SER A 210 5.77 2.96 27.21
CA SER A 210 7.23 3.08 27.42
C SER A 210 7.65 3.13 28.90
N SER A 211 6.71 3.33 29.82
CA SER A 211 6.95 3.39 31.27
C SER A 211 6.91 2.03 31.98
N THR A 212 6.31 1.01 31.37
CA THR A 212 6.04 -0.29 32.01
C THR A 212 6.08 -1.39 30.95
N GLU A 213 7.09 -2.27 30.98
CA GLU A 213 7.31 -3.38 30.01
C GLU A 213 6.13 -4.37 29.84
N LYS A 214 5.00 -4.18 30.54
CA LYS A 214 3.87 -5.13 30.58
C LYS A 214 2.48 -4.51 30.41
N SER A 215 2.32 -3.20 30.24
CA SER A 215 1.00 -2.60 29.98
C SER A 215 0.86 -2.19 28.52
N PHE A 216 -0.29 -2.53 27.95
CA PHE A 216 -0.67 -2.12 26.61
C PHE A 216 -1.92 -1.27 26.67
N ARG A 217 -1.96 -0.23 25.85
CA ARG A 217 -3.14 0.57 25.60
C ARG A 217 -4.17 -0.25 24.80
N PRO A 218 -5.48 0.05 24.94
CA PRO A 218 -6.52 -0.62 24.17
C PRO A 218 -6.35 -0.49 22.65
N ALA A 219 -6.85 -1.48 21.91
CA ALA A 219 -6.73 -1.60 20.47
C ALA A 219 -7.23 -0.36 19.71
N TYR A 220 -8.32 0.27 20.17
CA TYR A 220 -8.86 1.50 19.57
C TYR A 220 -7.91 2.70 19.67
N MET A 221 -6.80 2.61 20.41
CA MET A 221 -5.77 3.64 20.47
C MET A 221 -4.66 3.46 19.42
N LEU A 222 -4.74 2.46 18.54
CA LEU A 222 -3.81 2.30 17.43
C LEU A 222 -4.07 3.40 16.39
N THR A 223 -3.05 4.22 16.12
CA THR A 223 -3.17 5.37 15.22
C THR A 223 -3.15 4.97 13.75
N ASP A 224 -2.25 4.06 13.35
CA ASP A 224 -2.17 3.55 11.99
C ASP A 224 -2.87 2.18 11.88
N GLY A 225 -4.06 2.18 11.29
CA GLY A 225 -4.86 0.98 11.06
C GLY A 225 -4.21 -0.06 10.14
N ARG A 226 -3.25 0.32 9.28
CA ARG A 226 -2.53 -0.64 8.41
C ARG A 226 -1.64 -1.57 9.24
N LEU A 227 -1.24 -1.11 10.43
CA LEU A 227 -0.45 -1.87 11.39
C LEU A 227 -1.31 -2.72 12.32
N GLU A 228 -2.61 -2.88 12.03
CA GLU A 228 -3.52 -3.75 12.79
C GLU A 228 -2.97 -5.16 12.98
N ARG A 229 -2.27 -5.71 11.97
CA ARG A 229 -1.73 -7.07 12.01
C ARG A 229 -0.24 -7.12 12.40
N ALA A 230 0.34 -6.02 12.88
CA ALA A 230 1.74 -5.97 13.32
C ALA A 230 2.04 -6.92 14.50
N GLY A 231 1.03 -7.23 15.32
CA GLY A 231 1.09 -8.24 16.38
C GLY A 231 1.03 -9.71 15.90
N ARG A 232 1.30 -10.00 14.63
CA ARG A 232 1.38 -11.36 14.10
C ARG A 232 2.81 -11.84 14.06
N THR A 233 3.12 -12.93 14.77
CA THR A 233 4.43 -13.57 14.60
C THR A 233 4.49 -14.20 13.21
N LYS A 234 5.52 -13.86 12.43
CA LYS A 234 5.72 -14.49 11.12
C LYS A 234 5.92 -15.98 11.35
N LYS A 235 5.06 -16.84 10.78
CA LYS A 235 5.38 -18.26 10.64
C LYS A 235 6.73 -18.34 9.93
N THR A 236 7.75 -18.85 10.60
CA THR A 236 8.96 -19.34 9.95
C THR A 236 8.56 -20.52 9.07
N ASN A 237 8.03 -20.24 7.89
CA ASN A 237 8.02 -21.22 6.84
C ASN A 237 9.49 -21.45 6.49
N HIS A 238 10.05 -22.57 6.95
CA HIS A 238 11.21 -23.16 6.32
C HIS A 238 10.83 -23.49 4.87
N LYS A 239 10.86 -22.49 3.99
CA LYS A 239 10.99 -22.74 2.55
C LYS A 239 12.40 -23.28 2.39
N MET A 240 12.48 -24.59 2.12
CA MET A 240 13.61 -25.16 1.40
C MET A 240 13.84 -24.28 0.17
N GLU A 241 14.98 -23.59 0.16
CA GLU A 241 15.51 -22.99 -1.05
C GLU A 241 15.69 -24.12 -2.07
N MET A 242 14.83 -24.12 -3.09
CA MET A 242 15.11 -24.86 -4.30
C MET A 242 16.33 -24.22 -4.93
N ASN A 243 17.46 -24.93 -4.83
CA ASN A 243 18.68 -24.65 -5.57
C ASN A 243 18.35 -24.34 -7.03
N SER A 244 18.50 -23.09 -7.43
CA SER A 244 18.60 -22.70 -8.82
C SER A 244 19.87 -23.31 -9.41
N VAL A 245 19.69 -23.85 -10.61
CA VAL A 245 20.66 -24.60 -11.40
C VAL A 245 21.99 -23.85 -11.54
N ALA A 246 23.08 -24.60 -11.34
CA ALA A 246 24.45 -24.16 -11.50
C ALA A 246 24.70 -23.53 -12.88
N SER A 247 25.08 -22.25 -12.89
CA SER A 247 25.81 -21.62 -13.99
C SER A 247 27.27 -21.48 -13.60
N ASN A 248 28.15 -22.04 -14.43
CA ASN A 248 29.59 -22.08 -14.26
C ASN A 248 30.23 -20.68 -14.11
N GLY A 249 31.09 -20.50 -13.11
CA GLY A 249 32.17 -19.51 -13.18
C GLY A 249 32.59 -18.83 -11.88
N MET A 250 33.73 -19.29 -11.36
CA MET A 250 34.73 -18.55 -10.56
C MET A 250 34.38 -18.09 -9.13
N ASN A 251 34.95 -18.85 -8.20
CA ASN A 251 35.31 -18.59 -6.81
C ASN A 251 35.23 -17.14 -6.29
N ASN A 252 34.45 -17.02 -5.22
CA ASN A 252 34.48 -15.97 -4.20
C ASN A 252 35.92 -15.69 -3.72
N ILE A 253 36.37 -14.45 -3.94
CA ILE A 253 37.29 -13.76 -3.05
C ILE A 253 36.53 -12.55 -2.55
N GLU A 254 36.40 -12.45 -1.23
CA GLU A 254 35.83 -11.32 -0.51
C GLU A 254 36.54 -10.02 -0.92
N GLY A 255 35.83 -9.19 -1.68
CA GLY A 255 36.17 -7.82 -1.98
C GLY A 255 34.86 -7.11 -2.24
N GLU A 256 34.66 -5.95 -1.62
CA GLU A 256 33.49 -5.08 -1.79
C GLU A 256 33.22 -4.79 -3.27
N GLN A 257 32.48 -5.67 -3.96
CA GLN A 257 31.85 -5.33 -5.22
C GLN A 257 30.76 -4.32 -4.89
N MET A 258 31.08 -3.03 -5.07
CA MET A 258 30.15 -1.92 -4.95
C MET A 258 28.92 -2.17 -5.84
N ILE A 259 27.83 -2.66 -5.22
CA ILE A 259 26.54 -2.82 -5.90
C ILE A 259 26.04 -1.41 -6.23
N SER A 260 26.19 -1.00 -7.49
CA SER A 260 25.65 0.27 -7.99
C SER A 260 24.13 0.18 -8.00
N ARG A 261 23.49 0.86 -7.04
CA ARG A 261 22.03 0.99 -6.99
C ARG A 261 21.51 1.72 -8.23
N ALA A 262 20.39 1.26 -8.76
CA ALA A 262 19.75 1.84 -9.93
C ALA A 262 18.38 2.43 -9.57
N ALA A 263 18.07 3.58 -10.18
CA ALA A 263 16.76 4.21 -10.08
C ALA A 263 16.18 4.54 -11.45
N SER A 264 14.86 4.46 -11.52
CA SER A 264 14.06 4.89 -12.67
C SER A 264 13.19 6.08 -12.31
N ILE A 265 12.96 6.98 -13.27
CA ILE A 265 12.14 8.18 -13.09
C ILE A 265 11.01 8.15 -14.11
N ILE A 266 9.78 8.30 -13.63
CA ILE A 266 8.57 8.34 -14.44
C ILE A 266 7.91 9.69 -14.25
N VAL A 267 7.74 10.42 -15.35
CA VAL A 267 7.06 11.71 -15.40
C VAL A 267 5.67 11.49 -16.00
N VAL A 268 4.62 11.87 -15.28
CA VAL A 268 3.23 11.75 -15.75
C VAL A 268 2.72 13.14 -16.09
N GLY A 269 2.47 13.39 -17.38
CA GLY A 269 2.00 14.69 -17.84
C GLY A 269 1.92 14.82 -19.35
N ASP A 270 0.71 14.95 -19.88
CA ASP A 270 0.48 15.18 -21.31
C ASP A 270 1.08 16.51 -21.78
N GLU A 271 1.14 17.53 -20.93
CA GLU A 271 1.71 18.84 -21.22
C GLU A 271 3.21 18.79 -21.54
N ILE A 272 3.92 17.80 -20.97
CA ILE A 272 5.32 17.52 -21.28
C ILE A 272 5.40 16.85 -22.65
N LEU A 273 4.53 15.86 -22.92
CA LEU A 273 4.46 15.17 -24.21
C LEU A 273 4.02 16.07 -25.37
N PHE A 274 3.16 17.06 -25.10
CA PHE A 274 2.73 18.07 -26.05
C PHE A 274 3.80 19.15 -26.28
N GLY A 275 4.87 19.15 -25.48
CA GLY A 275 5.95 20.15 -25.56
C GLY A 275 5.52 21.54 -25.10
N THR A 276 4.39 21.66 -24.39
CA THR A 276 3.92 22.94 -23.84
C THR A 276 4.65 23.33 -22.56
N THR A 277 5.21 22.34 -21.85
CA THR A 277 5.96 22.51 -20.62
C THR A 277 7.26 21.70 -20.71
N GLU A 278 8.37 22.24 -20.21
CA GLU A 278 9.64 21.53 -20.10
C GLU A 278 9.72 20.75 -18.78
N ASP A 279 10.19 19.50 -18.84
CA ASP A 279 10.50 18.73 -17.63
C ASP A 279 11.78 19.24 -16.95
N LYS A 280 11.61 19.97 -15.85
CA LYS A 280 12.71 20.45 -14.99
C LYS A 280 12.96 19.53 -13.80
N LEU A 281 11.93 18.80 -13.35
CA LEU A 281 11.98 17.98 -12.15
C LEU A 281 12.79 16.70 -12.39
N GLY A 282 12.60 16.05 -13.54
CA GLY A 282 13.34 14.84 -13.90
C GLY A 282 14.84 15.11 -13.99
N ALA A 283 15.21 16.22 -14.64
CA ALA A 283 16.61 16.65 -14.71
C ALA A 283 17.22 16.95 -13.32
N ALA A 284 16.46 17.60 -12.44
CA ALA A 284 16.91 17.88 -11.06
C ALA A 284 17.06 16.59 -10.24
N LEU A 285 16.09 15.67 -10.34
CA LEU A 285 16.12 14.39 -9.64
C LEU A 285 17.26 13.49 -10.10
N CYS A 286 17.59 13.49 -11.40
CA CYS A 286 18.78 12.82 -11.93
C CYS A 286 20.07 13.29 -11.23
N LYS A 287 20.25 14.61 -11.09
CA LYS A 287 21.43 15.18 -10.42
C LYS A 287 21.49 14.77 -8.95
N LYS A 288 20.35 14.80 -8.27
CA LYS A 288 20.22 14.41 -6.86
C LYS A 288 20.56 12.93 -6.62
N LEU A 289 20.02 12.03 -7.44
CA LEU A 289 20.34 10.60 -7.39
C LEU A 289 21.82 10.35 -7.64
N HIS A 290 22.39 10.99 -8.65
CA HIS A 290 23.82 10.86 -8.97
C HIS A 290 24.72 11.36 -7.82
N ALA A 291 24.32 12.45 -7.15
CA ALA A 291 25.05 13.02 -6.01
C ALA A 291 25.12 12.06 -4.81
N ILE A 292 24.08 11.25 -4.58
CA ILE A 292 24.08 10.20 -3.53
C ILE A 292 24.60 8.85 -4.02
N GLY A 293 25.13 8.81 -5.25
CA GLY A 293 25.75 7.63 -5.81
C GLY A 293 24.79 6.61 -6.43
N TRP A 294 23.56 7.00 -6.77
CA TRP A 294 22.62 6.16 -7.50
C TRP A 294 22.72 6.40 -9.00
N ARG A 295 22.70 5.33 -9.80
CA ARG A 295 22.65 5.44 -11.26
C ARG A 295 21.19 5.59 -11.69
N VAL A 296 20.90 6.56 -12.54
CA VAL A 296 19.61 6.62 -13.23
C VAL A 296 19.70 5.75 -14.49
N SER A 297 18.95 4.65 -14.53
CA SER A 297 18.93 3.70 -15.64
C SER A 297 17.90 4.07 -16.69
N HIS A 298 16.79 4.69 -16.26
CA HIS A 298 15.69 5.03 -17.12
C HIS A 298 14.97 6.31 -16.69
N VAL A 299 14.57 7.11 -17.68
CA VAL A 299 13.66 8.25 -17.52
C VAL A 299 12.62 8.16 -18.63
N ALA A 300 11.34 8.15 -18.26
CA ALA A 300 10.21 8.14 -19.18
C ALA A 300 9.23 9.27 -18.87
N VAL A 301 8.62 9.81 -19.92
CA VAL A 301 7.43 10.66 -19.82
C VAL A 301 6.26 9.87 -20.38
N VAL A 302 5.19 9.75 -19.60
CA VAL A 302 3.98 8.98 -19.95
C VAL A 302 2.74 9.85 -19.95
N ARG A 303 1.72 9.40 -20.67
CA ARG A 303 0.41 10.07 -20.75
C ARG A 303 -0.32 10.01 -19.42
N ASN A 304 -1.26 10.94 -19.21
CA ASN A 304 -2.21 10.92 -18.10
C ASN A 304 -3.28 9.81 -18.27
N GLU A 305 -2.85 8.58 -18.53
CA GLU A 305 -3.69 7.40 -18.67
C GLU A 305 -3.19 6.31 -17.70
N ILE A 306 -4.10 5.70 -16.95
CA ILE A 306 -3.81 4.65 -15.96
C ILE A 306 -2.95 3.54 -16.57
N ASP A 307 -3.27 3.13 -17.81
CA ASP A 307 -2.60 2.02 -18.50
C ASP A 307 -1.18 2.40 -18.89
N SER A 308 -0.96 3.65 -19.33
CA SER A 308 0.37 4.16 -19.69
C SER A 308 1.28 4.21 -18.45
N VAL A 309 0.77 4.69 -17.32
CA VAL A 309 1.52 4.70 -16.05
C VAL A 309 1.79 3.27 -15.57
N ALA A 310 0.78 2.39 -15.60
CA ALA A 310 0.90 1.03 -15.12
C ALA A 310 1.94 0.21 -15.91
N GLU A 311 1.96 0.33 -17.24
CA GLU A 311 2.93 -0.35 -18.09
C GLU A 311 4.37 0.09 -17.79
N GLU A 312 4.59 1.39 -17.59
CA GLU A 312 5.93 1.92 -17.29
C GLU A 312 6.39 1.55 -15.88
N VAL A 313 5.50 1.58 -14.90
CA VAL A 313 5.78 1.10 -13.54
C VAL A 313 6.07 -0.40 -13.54
N GLU A 314 5.30 -1.21 -14.28
CA GLU A 314 5.52 -2.66 -14.41
C GLU A 314 6.92 -2.95 -14.95
N ARG A 315 7.35 -2.17 -15.95
CA ARG A 315 8.67 -2.31 -16.55
C ARG A 315 9.78 -1.97 -15.57
N CYS A 316 9.66 -0.84 -14.85
CA CYS A 316 10.71 -0.34 -13.97
C CYS A 316 10.79 -1.05 -12.61
N LYS A 317 9.66 -1.52 -12.06
CA LYS A 317 9.62 -2.05 -10.68
C LYS A 317 10.48 -3.30 -10.46
N SER A 318 10.79 -4.04 -11.53
CA SER A 318 11.59 -5.27 -11.48
C SER A 318 13.04 -5.08 -11.92
N THR A 319 13.34 -4.01 -12.66
CA THR A 319 14.68 -3.72 -13.19
C THR A 319 15.51 -2.87 -12.25
N ASP A 320 14.87 -2.02 -11.45
CA ASP A 320 15.54 -1.00 -10.64
C ASP A 320 15.24 -1.12 -9.15
N ASP A 321 16.19 -0.70 -8.33
CA ASP A 321 16.07 -0.72 -6.87
C ASP A 321 14.99 0.26 -6.38
N MET A 322 14.81 1.38 -7.07
CA MET A 322 13.82 2.40 -6.74
C MET A 322 13.23 3.02 -8.01
N VAL A 323 11.94 3.32 -7.99
CA VAL A 323 11.24 4.05 -9.04
C VAL A 323 10.66 5.32 -8.42
N PHE A 324 10.96 6.46 -9.02
CA PHE A 324 10.36 7.73 -8.64
C PHE A 324 9.31 8.11 -9.67
N ILE A 325 8.12 8.45 -9.21
CA ILE A 325 7.05 8.94 -10.07
C ILE A 325 6.62 10.33 -9.59
N PHE A 326 6.43 11.26 -10.52
CA PHE A 326 5.89 12.58 -10.23
C PHE A 326 4.97 13.06 -11.36
N GLY A 327 4.10 14.01 -11.01
CA GLY A 327 2.98 14.40 -11.86
C GLY A 327 1.78 13.45 -11.70
N GLY A 328 0.60 13.87 -12.17
CA GLY A 328 -0.63 13.09 -12.09
C GLY A 328 -1.09 12.76 -10.66
N LEU A 329 -0.89 13.68 -9.72
CA LEU A 329 -1.34 13.58 -8.33
C LEU A 329 -2.22 14.77 -7.96
N GLY A 330 -3.44 14.48 -7.50
CA GLY A 330 -4.42 15.50 -7.19
C GLY A 330 -5.85 14.97 -7.34
N PRO A 331 -6.84 15.87 -7.29
CA PRO A 331 -8.26 15.53 -7.39
C PRO A 331 -8.80 15.57 -8.84
N LEU A 332 -7.98 15.86 -9.84
CA LEU A 332 -8.42 15.98 -11.22
C LEU A 332 -8.51 14.62 -11.89
N HIS A 333 -9.35 14.52 -12.92
CA HIS A 333 -9.50 13.30 -13.73
C HIS A 333 -8.20 12.84 -14.41
N SER A 334 -7.23 13.76 -14.61
CA SER A 334 -5.90 13.47 -15.15
C SER A 334 -4.92 12.95 -14.09
N ASP A 335 -5.27 12.99 -12.80
CA ASP A 335 -4.41 12.56 -11.70
C ASP A 335 -4.47 11.03 -11.52
N VAL A 336 -3.72 10.34 -12.39
CA VAL A 336 -3.81 8.87 -12.55
C VAL A 336 -2.63 8.11 -11.95
N SER A 337 -1.64 8.78 -11.36
CA SER A 337 -0.36 8.15 -10.98
C SER A 337 -0.53 7.01 -9.97
N LEU A 338 -1.28 7.24 -8.89
CA LEU A 338 -1.54 6.20 -7.89
C LEU A 338 -2.41 5.06 -8.44
N ALA A 339 -3.35 5.36 -9.33
CA ALA A 339 -4.15 4.33 -10.00
C ALA A 339 -3.29 3.45 -10.92
N GLY A 340 -2.35 4.05 -11.66
CA GLY A 340 -1.37 3.33 -12.46
C GLY A 340 -0.46 2.45 -11.62
N VAL A 341 0.06 2.98 -10.50
CA VAL A 341 0.85 2.20 -9.53
C VAL A 341 0.04 1.03 -8.98
N ALA A 342 -1.21 1.25 -8.56
CA ALA A 342 -2.10 0.19 -8.07
C ALA A 342 -2.28 -0.93 -9.11
N LYS A 343 -2.57 -0.54 -10.37
CA LYS A 343 -2.73 -1.48 -11.48
C LYS A 343 -1.45 -2.28 -11.75
N ALA A 344 -0.28 -1.64 -11.76
CA ALA A 344 1.00 -2.33 -11.94
C ALA A 344 1.28 -3.36 -10.83
N PHE A 345 0.86 -3.10 -9.59
CA PHE A 345 1.01 -4.08 -8.51
C PHE A 345 -0.14 -5.08 -8.41
N GLY A 346 -1.14 -5.00 -9.29
CA GLY A 346 -2.31 -5.88 -9.26
C GLY A 346 -3.18 -5.68 -8.01
N VAL A 347 -3.16 -4.49 -7.42
CA VAL A 347 -3.98 -4.11 -6.27
C VAL A 347 -5.03 -3.08 -6.69
N ARG A 348 -6.10 -2.97 -5.90
CA ARG A 348 -7.07 -1.88 -6.08
C ARG A 348 -6.64 -0.64 -5.32
N LEU A 349 -7.24 0.50 -5.67
CA LEU A 349 -7.23 1.66 -4.80
C LEU A 349 -8.25 1.49 -3.67
N ALA A 350 -7.89 1.91 -2.48
CA ALA A 350 -8.77 1.93 -1.31
C ALA A 350 -8.56 3.24 -0.52
N PRO A 351 -9.60 3.77 0.15
CA PRO A 351 -9.43 4.93 1.03
C PRO A 351 -8.41 4.62 2.14
N ASP A 352 -7.39 5.48 2.27
CA ASP A 352 -6.44 5.48 3.37
C ASP A 352 -6.84 6.55 4.38
N GLU A 353 -7.16 6.11 5.60
CA GLU A 353 -7.71 6.99 6.63
C GLU A 353 -6.70 8.03 7.11
N GLU A 354 -5.44 7.63 7.28
CA GLU A 354 -4.40 8.51 7.81
C GLU A 354 -4.12 9.61 6.80
N PHE A 355 -3.99 9.27 5.52
CA PHE A 355 -3.83 10.25 4.46
C PHE A 355 -5.05 11.17 4.33
N GLU A 356 -6.26 10.65 4.49
CA GLU A 356 -7.49 11.46 4.50
C GLU A 356 -7.52 12.47 5.64
N ASP A 357 -7.03 12.11 6.83
CA ASP A 357 -6.92 13.02 7.97
C ASP A 357 -5.92 14.15 7.69
N TYR A 358 -4.76 13.84 7.09
CA TYR A 358 -3.78 14.86 6.67
C TYR A 358 -4.37 15.81 5.64
N LEU A 359 -5.05 15.28 4.61
CA LEU A 359 -5.73 16.07 3.59
C LEU A 359 -6.81 16.98 4.22
N SER A 360 -7.58 16.45 5.16
CA SER A 360 -8.61 17.21 5.88
C SER A 360 -8.04 18.35 6.72
N GLN A 361 -6.89 18.15 7.36
CA GLN A 361 -6.19 19.20 8.10
C GLN A 361 -5.64 20.29 7.17
N LEU A 362 -5.15 19.90 5.99
CA LEU A 362 -4.55 20.82 5.03
C LEU A 362 -5.58 21.67 4.28
N MET A 363 -6.66 21.05 3.78
CA MET A 363 -7.66 21.73 2.93
C MET A 363 -8.90 22.21 3.69
N GLY A 364 -9.01 21.87 4.97
CA GLY A 364 -10.21 22.09 5.79
C GLY A 364 -11.39 21.20 5.37
N ASN A 365 -12.54 21.36 6.03
CA ASN A 365 -13.76 20.56 5.77
C ASN A 365 -14.49 20.93 4.44
N ASN A 366 -13.80 21.49 3.46
CA ASN A 366 -14.40 21.99 2.20
C ASN A 366 -14.61 20.90 1.13
N TYR A 367 -14.63 19.63 1.52
CA TYR A 367 -14.93 18.52 0.61
C TYR A 367 -16.43 18.45 0.35
N SER A 368 -16.84 18.74 -0.89
CA SER A 368 -18.24 18.67 -1.34
C SER A 368 -18.69 17.26 -1.75
N GLY A 369 -17.97 16.21 -1.37
CA GLY A 369 -18.27 14.81 -1.73
C GLY A 369 -18.22 13.87 -0.53
N ASP A 370 -18.88 12.72 -0.64
CA ASP A 370 -18.87 11.67 0.40
C ASP A 370 -17.58 10.83 0.44
N ARG A 371 -16.66 11.04 -0.53
CA ARG A 371 -15.34 10.40 -0.61
C ARG A 371 -14.28 11.38 -1.09
N ASN A 372 -13.14 11.39 -0.42
CA ASN A 372 -11.96 12.12 -0.86
C ASN A 372 -11.15 11.24 -1.84
N GLU A 373 -11.27 11.49 -3.14
CA GLU A 373 -10.57 10.68 -4.16
C GLU A 373 -9.04 10.75 -4.03
N MET A 374 -8.51 11.84 -3.49
CA MET A 374 -7.08 11.98 -3.20
C MET A 374 -6.61 11.06 -2.07
N ALA A 375 -7.52 10.55 -1.24
CA ALA A 375 -7.22 9.58 -0.20
C ALA A 375 -7.25 8.13 -0.69
N LEU A 376 -7.48 7.89 -1.98
CA LEU A 376 -7.45 6.56 -2.56
C LEU A 376 -6.01 6.13 -2.84
N LEU A 377 -5.46 5.23 -2.04
CA LEU A 377 -4.08 4.73 -2.16
C LEU A 377 -4.04 3.24 -2.56
N PRO A 378 -2.95 2.76 -3.19
CA PRO A 378 -2.77 1.34 -3.52
C PRO A 378 -2.86 0.43 -2.29
N GLU A 379 -3.85 -0.47 -2.29
CA GLU A 379 -4.20 -1.25 -1.12
C GLU A 379 -3.11 -2.26 -0.71
N GLY A 380 -2.84 -2.34 0.60
CA GLY A 380 -1.99 -3.38 1.21
C GLY A 380 -0.50 -3.27 0.90
N ILE A 381 -0.09 -2.28 0.12
CA ILE A 381 1.31 -2.03 -0.26
C ILE A 381 1.78 -0.60 0.02
N THR A 382 0.87 0.28 0.45
CA THR A 382 1.18 1.69 0.72
C THR A 382 1.81 1.86 2.09
N GLU A 383 2.92 2.59 2.11
CA GLU A 383 3.64 3.08 3.27
C GLU A 383 3.64 4.61 3.19
N LEU A 384 3.18 5.28 4.25
CA LEU A 384 3.24 6.75 4.35
C LEU A 384 4.52 7.15 5.06
N LEU A 385 5.37 7.86 4.33
CA LEU A 385 6.65 8.36 4.82
C LEU A 385 6.44 9.74 5.46
N HIS A 386 6.33 9.74 6.78
CA HIS A 386 6.05 10.93 7.57
C HIS A 386 7.30 11.77 7.77
N HIS A 387 7.17 13.09 7.57
CA HIS A 387 8.23 14.01 7.91
C HIS A 387 7.68 15.37 8.35
N LYS A 388 8.23 15.92 9.45
CA LYS A 388 7.77 17.16 10.09
C LYS A 388 7.80 18.42 9.22
N LYS A 389 8.58 18.40 8.13
CA LYS A 389 8.70 19.51 7.18
C LYS A 389 7.64 19.45 6.06
N LEU A 390 6.97 18.32 5.89
CA LEU A 390 6.01 18.11 4.82
C LEU A 390 4.58 18.23 5.37
N PRO A 391 3.67 18.90 4.65
CA PRO A 391 2.26 18.99 5.06
C PRO A 391 1.51 17.66 4.87
N LEU A 392 1.95 16.86 3.89
CA LEU A 392 1.44 15.52 3.62
C LEU A 392 2.62 14.52 3.66
N PRO A 393 2.41 13.30 4.15
CA PRO A 393 3.43 12.25 4.04
C PRO A 393 3.66 11.87 2.57
N LEU A 394 4.89 11.47 2.23
CA LEU A 394 5.18 10.93 0.90
C LEU A 394 4.63 9.52 0.79
N ILE A 395 4.16 9.15 -0.41
CA ILE A 395 3.54 7.86 -0.65
C ILE A 395 4.58 6.92 -1.25
N LYS A 396 4.86 5.82 -0.55
CA LYS A 396 5.71 4.74 -1.03
C LYS A 396 4.89 3.48 -1.21
N CYS A 397 4.96 2.88 -2.39
CA CYS A 397 4.35 1.59 -2.69
C CYS A 397 5.47 0.62 -3.11
N ARG A 398 5.90 -0.27 -2.20
CA ARG A 398 7.07 -1.13 -2.42
C ARG A 398 8.34 -0.30 -2.72
N ASN A 399 8.90 -0.43 -3.92
CA ASN A 399 10.05 0.34 -4.39
C ASN A 399 9.64 1.55 -5.26
N VAL A 400 8.36 1.94 -5.28
CA VAL A 400 7.88 3.12 -6.01
C VAL A 400 7.60 4.25 -5.03
N ILE A 401 8.29 5.37 -5.17
CA ILE A 401 8.07 6.60 -4.39
C ILE A 401 7.37 7.62 -5.27
N THR A 402 6.25 8.13 -4.78
CA THR A 402 5.42 9.10 -5.47
C THR A 402 5.66 10.48 -4.87
N LEU A 403 6.20 11.41 -5.68
CA LEU A 403 6.57 12.77 -5.30
C LEU A 403 5.45 13.73 -5.68
N ALA A 404 5.10 14.64 -4.77
CA ALA A 404 4.02 15.62 -4.96
C ALA A 404 4.52 16.97 -5.48
N ALA A 405 5.84 17.12 -5.65
CA ALA A 405 6.47 18.35 -6.09
C ALA A 405 5.96 18.83 -7.46
N THR A 406 5.57 20.10 -7.52
CA THR A 406 5.18 20.81 -8.75
C THR A 406 6.29 21.70 -9.31
N ASN A 407 7.32 21.97 -8.49
CA ASN A 407 8.48 22.79 -8.83
C ASN A 407 9.74 22.28 -8.12
N VAL A 408 10.90 22.83 -8.50
CA VAL A 408 12.21 22.35 -8.03
C VAL A 408 12.41 22.60 -6.53
N ASP A 409 11.85 23.68 -5.98
CA ASP A 409 11.99 24.01 -4.54
C ASP A 409 11.20 23.00 -3.67
N GLU A 410 10.01 22.60 -4.13
CA GLU A 410 9.24 21.52 -3.51
C GLU A 410 9.97 20.18 -3.62
N LEU A 411 10.55 19.86 -4.79
CA LEU A 411 11.35 18.66 -4.99
C LEU A 411 12.58 18.64 -4.08
N ASP A 412 13.26 19.77 -3.90
CA ASP A 412 14.39 19.91 -2.99
C ASP A 412 13.97 19.58 -1.55
N THR A 413 12.82 20.12 -1.13
CA THR A 413 12.26 19.86 0.20
C THR A 413 11.90 18.39 0.39
N GLU A 414 11.16 17.79 -0.54
CA GLU A 414 10.77 16.37 -0.50
C GLU A 414 12.00 15.45 -0.50
N TRP A 415 13.00 15.76 -1.33
CA TRP A 415 14.24 14.99 -1.44
C TRP A 415 15.03 14.97 -0.13
N ASP A 416 15.19 16.13 0.52
CA ASP A 416 15.88 16.20 1.82
C ASP A 416 15.14 15.40 2.88
N CYS A 417 13.80 15.44 2.87
CA CYS A 417 12.98 14.63 3.78
C CYS A 417 13.13 13.13 3.52
N LEU A 418 13.25 12.71 2.24
CA LEU A 418 13.47 11.31 1.89
C LEU A 418 14.83 10.78 2.38
N LEU A 419 15.88 11.60 2.32
CA LEU A 419 17.20 11.24 2.85
C LEU A 419 17.22 11.14 4.37
N ASP A 420 16.43 11.98 5.05
CA ASP A 420 16.30 11.97 6.51
C ASP A 420 15.40 10.81 7.02
N THR A 421 14.58 10.20 6.16
CA THR A 421 13.62 9.15 6.51
C THR A 421 14.19 7.75 6.22
N GLN A 422 14.47 6.95 7.25
CA GLN A 422 15.08 5.62 7.09
C GLN A 422 14.21 4.66 6.28
N GLU A 423 12.89 4.76 6.44
CA GLU A 423 11.88 3.95 5.77
C GLU A 423 11.81 4.20 4.26
N SER A 424 12.41 5.30 3.76
CA SER A 424 12.51 5.55 2.31
C SER A 424 13.27 4.43 1.60
N GLY A 425 14.25 3.80 2.27
CA GLY A 425 15.14 2.81 1.68
C GLY A 425 16.23 3.41 0.79
N LEU A 426 16.35 4.75 0.75
CA LEU A 426 17.47 5.41 0.09
C LEU A 426 18.71 5.34 0.96
N VAL A 427 19.82 4.92 0.35
CA VAL A 427 21.12 4.80 1.01
C VAL A 427 22.08 5.74 0.32
N GLN A 428 22.79 6.57 1.09
CA GLN A 428 23.89 7.36 0.56
C GLN A 428 25.07 6.42 0.26
N ALA A 429 25.28 6.15 -1.02
CA ALA A 429 26.45 5.43 -1.50
C ALA A 429 27.60 6.42 -1.77
N LYS A 430 28.80 5.89 -2.04
CA LYS A 430 29.92 6.72 -2.49
C LYS A 430 29.49 7.53 -3.73
N PRO A 431 29.61 8.86 -3.73
CA PRO A 431 29.26 9.69 -4.89
C PRO A 431 30.04 9.29 -6.13
N PHE A 432 29.54 9.67 -7.30
CA PHE A 432 30.28 9.54 -8.54
C PHE A 432 31.29 10.67 -8.70
N GLU A 433 32.52 10.32 -9.03
CA GLU A 433 33.58 11.24 -9.44
C GLU A 433 33.53 11.40 -10.95
N SER A 434 33.66 12.63 -11.44
CA SER A 434 33.59 12.94 -12.87
C SER A 434 34.70 13.87 -13.31
N LYS A 435 35.30 13.56 -14.46
CA LYS A 435 36.20 14.44 -15.21
C LYS A 435 35.67 14.73 -16.59
N HIS A 436 35.79 15.99 -16.99
CA HIS A 436 35.35 16.49 -18.30
C HIS A 436 36.55 17.05 -19.05
N LEU A 437 36.83 16.47 -20.21
CA LEU A 437 37.96 16.85 -21.07
C LEU A 437 37.45 17.32 -22.42
N GLY A 438 37.77 18.56 -22.78
CA GLY A 438 37.43 19.19 -24.06
C GLY A 438 38.55 19.04 -25.08
N THR A 439 38.22 18.75 -26.33
CA THR A 439 39.17 18.65 -27.43
C THR A 439 38.60 19.15 -28.76
N THR A 440 39.47 19.62 -29.67
CA THR A 440 39.13 19.99 -31.04
C THR A 440 39.32 18.84 -32.04
N LEU A 441 39.77 17.66 -31.59
CA LEU A 441 39.92 16.47 -32.43
C LEU A 441 38.59 16.06 -33.06
N SER A 442 38.65 15.45 -34.25
CA SER A 442 37.46 14.88 -34.90
C SER A 442 37.04 13.55 -34.25
N ASP A 443 35.74 13.22 -34.38
CA ASP A 443 35.17 11.99 -33.80
C ASP A 443 35.86 10.73 -34.36
N VAL A 444 36.28 10.77 -35.63
CA VAL A 444 36.99 9.66 -36.30
C VAL A 444 38.38 9.44 -35.70
N GLN A 445 39.08 10.52 -35.32
CA GLN A 445 40.42 10.42 -34.76
C GLN A 445 40.40 9.83 -33.34
N ILE A 446 39.40 10.19 -32.55
CA ILE A 446 39.35 9.84 -31.13
C ILE A 446 38.66 8.49 -30.86
N ALA A 447 37.70 8.08 -31.70
CA ALA A 447 36.90 6.88 -31.48
C ALA A 447 37.71 5.59 -31.24
N PRO A 448 38.78 5.27 -31.98
CA PRO A 448 39.57 4.05 -31.73
C PRO A 448 40.27 4.04 -30.38
N VAL A 449 40.65 5.21 -29.86
CA VAL A 449 41.29 5.33 -28.55
C VAL A 449 40.26 5.20 -27.44
N LEU A 450 39.10 5.85 -27.58
CA LEU A 450 38.00 5.72 -26.61
C LEU A 450 37.50 4.28 -26.52
N ALA A 451 37.35 3.59 -27.65
CA ALA A 451 36.93 2.19 -27.66
C ALA A 451 37.90 1.29 -26.86
N LYS A 452 39.21 1.54 -26.96
CA LYS A 452 40.22 0.83 -26.15
C LYS A 452 40.13 1.20 -24.68
N LEU A 453 39.93 2.48 -24.36
CA LEU A 453 39.77 2.95 -22.99
C LEU A 453 38.53 2.36 -22.32
N CYS A 454 37.39 2.27 -23.02
CA CYS A 454 36.17 1.65 -22.48
C CYS A 454 36.38 0.17 -22.10
N LEU A 455 37.22 -0.55 -22.84
CA LEU A 455 37.55 -1.95 -22.53
C LEU A 455 38.49 -2.08 -21.32
N GLU A 456 39.44 -1.15 -21.18
CA GLU A 456 40.44 -1.16 -20.10
C GLU A 456 39.91 -0.60 -18.77
N PHE A 457 39.01 0.37 -18.85
CA PHE A 457 38.36 1.03 -17.73
C PHE A 457 36.87 0.70 -17.70
N SER A 458 36.53 -0.59 -17.59
CA SER A 458 35.14 -1.09 -17.63
C SER A 458 34.26 -0.64 -16.45
N ASP A 459 34.86 -0.12 -15.39
CA ASP A 459 34.25 0.49 -14.21
C ASP A 459 34.11 2.03 -14.31
N VAL A 460 34.66 2.65 -15.36
CA VAL A 460 34.52 4.08 -15.66
C VAL A 460 33.63 4.23 -16.88
N TYR A 461 32.52 4.95 -16.72
CA TYR A 461 31.69 5.35 -17.84
C TYR A 461 32.42 6.44 -18.64
N ILE A 462 32.66 6.16 -19.93
CA ILE A 462 33.29 7.10 -20.86
C ILE A 462 32.25 7.50 -21.91
N GLY A 463 31.70 8.71 -21.75
CA GLY A 463 30.72 9.31 -22.66
C GLY A 463 31.33 10.44 -23.47
N CYS A 464 30.78 10.72 -24.64
CA CYS A 464 31.27 11.79 -25.52
C CYS A 464 30.10 12.56 -26.11
N HIS A 465 30.17 13.88 -26.10
CA HIS A 465 29.16 14.74 -26.71
C HIS A 465 29.77 16.05 -27.23
N ARG A 466 29.15 16.64 -28.25
CA ARG A 466 29.45 17.99 -28.73
C ARG A 466 28.25 18.89 -28.46
N ILE A 467 28.51 20.07 -27.92
CA ILE A 467 27.47 21.11 -27.73
C ILE A 467 26.97 21.63 -29.09
N SER A 468 27.86 21.69 -30.09
CA SER A 468 27.50 21.96 -31.49
C SER A 468 28.41 21.18 -32.43
N ARG A 469 27.96 20.91 -33.67
CA ARG A 469 28.76 20.16 -34.67
C ARG A 469 30.13 20.78 -34.95
N ALA A 470 30.25 22.11 -34.84
CA ALA A 470 31.50 22.84 -35.02
C ALA A 470 32.25 23.12 -33.71
N GLY A 471 31.65 22.79 -32.56
CA GLY A 471 32.22 23.02 -31.24
C GLY A 471 33.15 21.89 -30.79
N PRO A 472 33.86 22.08 -29.66
CA PRO A 472 34.74 21.05 -29.10
C PRO A 472 33.95 19.80 -28.69
N LEU A 473 34.62 18.65 -28.77
CA LEU A 473 34.14 17.39 -28.20
C LEU A 473 34.45 17.39 -26.71
N VAL A 474 33.45 17.08 -25.89
CA VAL A 474 33.59 16.88 -24.46
C VAL A 474 33.54 15.38 -24.18
N VAL A 475 34.62 14.86 -23.60
CA VAL A 475 34.72 13.50 -23.10
C VAL A 475 34.46 13.51 -21.59
N ASN A 476 33.42 12.81 -21.17
CA ASN A 476 33.02 12.63 -19.78
C ASN A 476 33.55 11.29 -19.28
N LEU A 477 34.35 11.30 -18.23
CA LEU A 477 34.81 10.10 -17.54
C LEU A 477 34.21 10.09 -16.14
N THR A 478 33.34 9.14 -15.84
CA THR A 478 32.58 9.09 -14.58
C THR A 478 32.66 7.72 -13.93
N GLY A 479 32.97 7.65 -12.64
CA GLY A 479 33.10 6.39 -11.92
C GLY A 479 33.04 6.55 -10.40
N LYS A 480 33.06 5.43 -9.66
CA LYS A 480 33.07 5.42 -8.18
C LYS A 480 34.46 5.58 -7.58
N ASP A 481 35.50 5.26 -8.34
CA ASP A 481 36.89 5.35 -7.91
C ASP A 481 37.59 6.51 -8.61
N ASN A 482 37.91 7.55 -7.82
CA ASN A 482 38.63 8.72 -8.32
C ASN A 482 39.96 8.33 -8.98
N GLN A 483 40.69 7.34 -8.43
CA GLN A 483 41.98 6.95 -9.00
C GLN A 483 41.83 6.33 -10.38
N ARG A 484 40.77 5.55 -10.60
CA ARG A 484 40.45 4.96 -11.90
C ARG A 484 40.02 6.03 -12.90
N VAL A 485 39.17 6.98 -12.49
CA VAL A 485 38.75 8.12 -13.32
C VAL A 485 39.96 8.97 -13.74
N GLU A 486 40.84 9.28 -12.79
CA GLU A 486 42.08 10.02 -13.05
C GLU A 486 43.01 9.28 -14.01
N ALA A 487 43.24 7.98 -13.78
CA ALA A 487 44.08 7.17 -14.65
C ALA A 487 43.53 7.10 -16.09
N ALA A 488 42.21 7.00 -16.25
CA ALA A 488 41.56 7.02 -17.56
C ALA A 488 41.74 8.39 -18.25
N ALA A 489 41.55 9.49 -17.51
CA ALA A 489 41.71 10.85 -18.01
C ALA A 489 43.15 11.16 -18.43
N GLU A 490 44.14 10.75 -17.62
CA GLU A 490 45.56 10.86 -17.95
C GLU A 490 45.91 10.06 -19.19
N LYS A 491 45.43 8.82 -19.30
CA LYS A 491 45.73 7.95 -20.45
C LYS A 491 45.14 8.50 -21.74
N LEU A 492 43.92 9.06 -21.69
CA LEU A 492 43.32 9.75 -22.82
C LEU A 492 44.16 10.95 -23.25
N THR A 493 44.57 11.79 -22.30
CA THR A 493 45.37 12.99 -22.55
C THR A 493 46.75 12.65 -23.13
N ARG A 494 47.41 11.60 -22.63
CA ARG A 494 48.71 11.11 -23.16
C ARG A 494 48.59 10.54 -24.57
N SER A 495 47.43 10.03 -24.96
CA SER A 495 47.21 9.49 -26.31
C SER A 495 47.17 10.60 -27.37
N PHE A 496 46.92 11.86 -26.96
CA PHE A 496 46.91 13.02 -27.84
C PHE A 496 47.51 14.24 -27.12
N GLU A 497 48.85 14.27 -27.05
CA GLU A 497 49.59 15.30 -26.29
C GLU A 497 49.15 16.73 -26.64
N GLY A 498 48.75 17.48 -25.62
CA GLY A 498 48.38 18.90 -25.73
C GLY A 498 47.04 19.18 -26.43
N GLN A 499 46.25 18.16 -26.77
CA GLN A 499 44.97 18.31 -27.49
C GLN A 499 43.75 18.31 -26.58
N PHE A 500 43.93 18.15 -25.26
CA PHE A 500 42.86 18.16 -24.27
C PHE A 500 43.03 19.30 -23.27
N SER A 501 41.90 19.86 -22.85
CA SER A 501 41.81 20.84 -21.75
C SER A 501 40.70 20.42 -20.80
N GLN A 502 40.87 20.70 -19.50
CA GLN A 502 39.79 20.45 -18.54
C GLN A 502 38.68 21.48 -18.75
N VAL A 503 37.43 21.02 -18.76
CA VAL A 503 36.25 21.86 -18.94
C VAL A 503 35.35 21.70 -17.72
N ASP A 504 34.66 22.76 -17.31
CA ASP A 504 33.64 22.66 -16.27
C ASP A 504 32.39 21.98 -16.83
N SER A 505 31.76 21.14 -16.01
CA SER A 505 30.60 20.30 -16.37
C SER A 505 29.34 21.05 -16.84
N CYS A 506 29.36 22.39 -16.83
CA CYS A 506 28.17 23.25 -16.93
C CYS A 506 28.25 24.38 -17.97
N LYS A 507 29.12 24.32 -18.99
CA LYS A 507 29.12 25.33 -20.07
C LYS A 507 29.22 24.75 -21.47
#